data_AF-A0AAW6BB39-F1
#
_entry.id   AF-A0AAW6BB39-F1
#
_cell.length_a   1.000
_cell.length_b   1.000
_cell.length_c   1.000
_cell.angle_alpha   90.00
_cell.angle_beta   90.00
_cell.angle_gamma   90.00
#
_symmetry.space_group_name_H-M   'P 1'
#
loop_
_entity.id
_entity.type
_entity.pdbx_description
1 polymer ?
#
loop_
_entity_poly.entity_id
_entity_poly.type
_entity_poly.pdbx_seq_one_letter_code
_entity_poly.pdbx_strand_id
1 'polypeptide(L)'
;MLKNGIYSAQARGMAGFVTAKLEISNNKITSVNLDLSTKTPQYGQKAKGKMENEILAKQSANIDAVAGATFTSNGAKEAVKAALKKAEK
;
A
#
# COMPACT_ATOMS: atom_id res chain seq x y z
N MET A 1 -5.50 0.90 18.72
CA MET A 1 -6.70 1.15 17.91
C MET A 1 -6.32 2.12 16.81
N LEU A 2 -6.80 1.88 15.58
CA LEU A 2 -6.62 2.78 14.44
C LEU A 2 -7.66 3.89 14.51
N LYS A 3 -7.19 5.14 14.41
CA LYS A 3 -8.05 6.31 14.33
C LYS A 3 -8.68 6.40 12.94
N ASN A 4 -9.93 6.84 12.91
CA ASN A 4 -10.63 7.09 11.66
C ASN A 4 -9.97 8.26 10.93
N GLY A 5 -9.79 8.12 9.61
CA GLY A 5 -9.19 9.16 8.80
C GLY A 5 -8.50 8.64 7.56
N ILE A 6 -7.89 9.56 6.82
CA ILE A 6 -7.12 9.27 5.62
C ILE A 6 -5.64 9.45 5.95
N TYR A 7 -4.86 8.40 5.74
CA TYR A 7 -3.44 8.36 6.04
C TYR A 7 -2.64 8.10 4.78
N SER A 8 -1.66 8.95 4.53
CA SER A 8 -0.75 8.83 3.39
C SER A 8 0.69 8.66 3.87
N ALA A 9 1.43 7.76 3.23
CA ALA A 9 2.86 7.64 3.40
C ALA A 9 3.54 7.16 2.11
N GLN A 10 4.85 7.38 2.01
CA GLN A 10 5.65 6.99 0.87
C GLN A 10 6.83 6.14 1.31
N ALA A 11 7.24 5.21 0.44
CA ALA A 11 8.45 4.44 0.62
C ALA A 11 9.14 4.16 -0.72
N ARG A 12 10.42 3.82 -0.69
CA ARG A 12 11.21 3.58 -1.89
C ARG A 12 10.86 2.21 -2.49
N GLY A 13 10.44 2.21 -3.76
CA GLY A 13 10.24 1.04 -4.60
C GLY A 13 11.30 0.96 -5.71
N MET A 14 11.08 0.07 -6.69
CA MET A 14 12.08 -0.21 -7.73
C MET A 14 12.44 1.01 -8.59
N ALA A 15 11.43 1.78 -9.00
CA ALA A 15 11.59 2.84 -9.99
C ALA A 15 11.41 4.25 -9.39
N GLY A 16 11.36 4.35 -8.06
CA GLY A 16 11.14 5.61 -7.35
C GLY A 16 10.32 5.39 -6.09
N PHE A 17 9.58 6.41 -5.66
CA PHE A 17 8.69 6.28 -4.51
C PHE A 17 7.37 5.61 -4.88
N VAL A 18 6.85 4.83 -3.93
CA VAL A 18 5.50 4.27 -3.90
C VAL A 18 4.73 5.03 -2.83
N THR A 19 3.60 5.62 -3.19
CA THR A 19 2.71 6.28 -2.23
C THR A 19 1.56 5.35 -1.88
N ALA A 20 1.28 5.16 -0.58
CA ALA A 20 0.11 4.46 -0.10
C ALA A 20 -0.83 5.45 0.58
N LYS A 21 -2.08 5.51 0.13
CA LYS A 21 -3.18 6.24 0.76
C LYS A 21 -4.18 5.24 1.31
N LEU A 22 -4.35 5.23 2.62
CA LEU A 22 -5.29 4.37 3.34
C LEU A 22 -6.44 5.22 3.86
N GLU A 23 -7.65 4.70 3.74
CA GLU A 23 -8.80 5.21 4.47
C GLU A 23 -9.14 4.22 5.57
N ILE A 24 -9.30 4.73 6.78
CA ILE A 24 -9.60 3.93 7.97
C ILE A 24 -10.90 4.44 8.57
N SER A 25 -11.79 3.50 8.86
CA SER A 25 -13.02 3.74 9.59
C SER A 25 -13.35 2.54 10.46
N ASN A 26 -13.85 2.77 11.67
CA ASN A 26 -14.23 1.74 12.63
C ASN A 26 -13.10 0.73 12.88
N ASN A 27 -11.87 1.24 13.06
CA ASN A 27 -10.67 0.43 13.30
C ASN A 27 -10.35 -0.57 12.16
N LYS A 28 -10.80 -0.28 10.92
CA LYS A 28 -10.57 -1.09 9.72
C LYS A 28 -10.14 -0.23 8.55
N ILE A 29 -9.31 -0.78 7.67
CA ILE A 29 -8.96 -0.20 6.37
C ILE A 29 -10.16 -0.39 5.44
N THR A 30 -10.80 0.70 5.03
CA THR A 30 -11.96 0.70 4.13
C THR A 30 -11.57 0.93 2.68
N SER A 31 -10.43 1.59 2.44
CA SER A 31 -9.92 1.86 1.10
C SER A 31 -8.39 1.90 1.09
N VAL A 32 -7.81 1.44 -0.01
CA VAL A 32 -6.37 1.45 -0.26
C VAL A 32 -6.14 1.97 -1.68
N ASN A 33 -5.28 2.97 -1.82
CA ASN A 33 -4.80 3.44 -3.11
C ASN A 33 -3.27 3.48 -3.11
N LEU A 34 -2.67 2.68 -3.98
CA LEU A 34 -1.23 2.65 -4.22
C LEU A 34 -0.90 3.44 -5.50
N ASP A 35 -0.07 4.46 -5.37
CA ASP A 35 0.52 5.15 -6.50
C ASP A 35 1.85 4.48 -6.87
N LEU A 36 1.84 3.80 -8.03
CA LEU A 36 3.00 3.12 -8.61
C LEU A 36 3.49 3.82 -9.89
N SER A 37 3.25 5.13 -10.05
CA SER A 37 3.48 5.92 -11.28
C SER A 37 4.88 5.82 -11.90
N THR A 38 5.82 5.17 -11.22
CA THR A 38 7.17 4.89 -11.72
C THR A 38 7.28 3.60 -12.55
N LYS A 39 6.21 2.81 -12.68
CA LYS A 39 6.18 1.54 -13.46
C LYS A 39 5.46 1.71 -14.80
N THR A 40 5.85 0.90 -15.79
CA THR A 40 5.11 0.75 -17.05
C THR A 40 3.67 0.31 -16.80
N PRO A 41 2.66 0.91 -17.48
CA PRO A 41 1.24 0.76 -17.13
C PRO A 41 0.77 -0.69 -17.00
N GLN A 42 1.17 -1.57 -17.93
CA GLN A 42 0.69 -2.97 -17.99
C GLN A 42 1.14 -3.82 -16.80
N TYR A 43 2.37 -3.66 -16.31
CA TYR A 43 2.90 -4.46 -15.19
C TYR A 43 2.57 -3.81 -13.84
N GLY A 44 2.60 -2.48 -13.78
CA GLY A 44 2.26 -1.72 -12.58
C GLY A 44 0.79 -1.89 -12.17
N GLN A 45 -0.15 -1.89 -13.11
CA GLN A 45 -1.58 -1.98 -12.80
C GLN A 45 -2.00 -3.33 -12.24
N LYS A 46 -1.52 -4.46 -12.80
CA LYS A 46 -1.82 -5.79 -12.25
C LYS A 46 -1.25 -5.98 -10.85
N ALA A 47 -0.01 -5.55 -10.65
CA ALA A 47 0.63 -5.62 -9.34
C ALA A 47 -0.10 -4.73 -8.32
N LYS A 48 -0.46 -3.50 -8.70
CA LYS A 48 -1.25 -2.57 -7.89
C LYS A 48 -2.54 -3.21 -7.39
N GLY A 49 -3.40 -3.69 -8.29
CA GLY A 49 -4.70 -4.23 -7.92
C GLY A 49 -4.57 -5.47 -7.01
N LYS A 50 -3.59 -6.34 -7.27
CA LYS A 50 -3.35 -7.50 -6.39
C LYS A 50 -2.91 -7.06 -4.98
N MET A 51 -1.99 -6.11 -4.89
CA MET A 51 -1.50 -5.59 -3.61
C MET A 51 -2.61 -4.88 -2.82
N GLU A 52 -3.40 -4.02 -3.46
CA GLU A 52 -4.53 -3.32 -2.82
C GLU A 52 -5.57 -4.30 -2.26
N ASN A 53 -5.94 -5.31 -3.05
CA ASN A 53 -6.87 -6.34 -2.63
C ASN A 53 -6.33 -7.16 -1.45
N GLU A 54 -5.04 -7.52 -1.47
CA GLU A 54 -4.44 -8.23 -0.33
C GLU A 54 -4.39 -7.37 0.94
N ILE A 55 -4.10 -6.08 0.84
CA ILE A 55 -4.09 -5.17 1.99
C ILE A 55 -5.49 -5.07 2.59
N LEU A 56 -6.52 -4.92 1.75
CA LEU A 56 -7.91 -4.87 2.19
C LEU A 56 -8.36 -6.19 2.81
N ALA A 57 -7.98 -7.34 2.24
CA ALA A 57 -8.33 -8.65 2.77
C ALA A 57 -7.61 -8.97 4.09
N LYS A 58 -6.31 -8.71 4.17
CA LYS A 58 -5.46 -9.00 5.34
C LYS A 58 -5.55 -7.91 6.41
N GLN A 59 -6.09 -6.74 6.09
CA GLN A 59 -6.11 -5.54 6.96
C GLN A 59 -4.71 -5.20 7.51
N SER A 60 -3.68 -5.39 6.69
CA SER A 60 -2.28 -5.34 7.11
C SER A 60 -1.34 -4.99 5.97
N ALA A 61 -0.17 -4.44 6.30
CA ALA A 61 0.93 -4.23 5.37
C ALA A 61 1.66 -5.53 4.98
N ASN A 62 1.39 -6.66 5.65
CA ASN A 62 2.04 -7.93 5.38
C ASN A 62 1.41 -8.67 4.19
N ILE A 63 1.61 -8.13 2.99
CA ILE A 63 1.17 -8.74 1.73
C ILE A 63 2.26 -9.55 1.06
N ASP A 64 1.89 -10.42 0.13
CA ASP A 64 2.83 -11.23 -0.63
C ASP A 64 3.48 -10.39 -1.74
N ALA A 65 4.72 -10.74 -2.10
CA ALA A 65 5.38 -10.07 -3.20
C ALA A 65 4.78 -10.53 -4.54
N VAL A 66 4.52 -9.60 -5.46
CA VAL A 66 4.06 -9.93 -6.80
C VAL A 66 5.28 -10.29 -7.67
N ALA A 67 5.22 -11.44 -8.35
CA ALA A 67 6.28 -11.89 -9.25
C ALA A 67 6.57 -10.82 -10.34
N GLY A 68 7.85 -10.51 -10.55
CA GLY A 68 8.28 -9.43 -11.45
C GLY A 68 8.15 -8.01 -10.87
N ALA A 69 7.62 -7.86 -9.66
CA ALA A 69 7.46 -6.57 -8.98
C ALA A 69 7.92 -6.60 -7.50
N THR A 70 8.91 -7.44 -7.16
CA THR A 70 9.38 -7.64 -5.78
C THR A 70 9.75 -6.33 -5.07
N PHE A 71 10.60 -5.52 -5.68
CA PHE A 71 11.03 -4.23 -5.09
C PHE A 71 9.87 -3.24 -4.93
N THR A 72 8.94 -3.21 -5.89
CA THR A 72 7.73 -2.38 -5.80
C THR A 72 6.79 -2.89 -4.73
N SER A 73 6.67 -4.22 -4.58
CA SER A 73 5.86 -4.85 -3.53
C SER A 73 6.42 -4.47 -2.16
N ASN A 74 7.74 -4.54 -1.96
CA ASN A 74 8.38 -4.12 -0.72
C ASN A 74 8.17 -2.62 -0.45
N GLY A 75 8.26 -1.77 -1.47
CA GLY A 75 7.91 -0.35 -1.34
C GLY A 75 6.46 -0.13 -0.90
N ALA A 76 5.51 -0.86 -1.48
CA ALA A 76 4.11 -0.81 -1.08
C ALA A 76 3.91 -1.26 0.38
N LYS A 77 4.55 -2.37 0.80
CA LYS A 77 4.52 -2.84 2.20
C LYS A 77 4.98 -1.76 3.16
N GLU A 78 6.13 -1.15 2.91
CA GLU A 78 6.69 -0.12 3.78
C GLU A 78 5.83 1.16 3.80
N ALA A 79 5.28 1.57 2.65
CA ALA A 79 4.38 2.71 2.57
C ALA A 79 3.09 2.47 3.37
N VAL A 80 2.46 1.29 3.22
CA VAL A 80 1.25 0.92 3.97
C VAL A 80 1.54 0.82 5.47
N LYS A 81 2.67 0.21 5.85
CA LYS A 81 3.10 0.13 7.25
C LYS A 81 3.28 1.50 7.87
N ALA A 82 3.91 2.43 7.14
CA ALA A 82 4.08 3.80 7.60
C ALA A 82 2.74 4.55 7.72
N ALA A 83 1.80 4.33 6.81
CA ALA A 83 0.46 4.92 6.88
C ALA A 83 -0.36 4.35 8.06
N LEU A 84 -0.32 3.04 8.30
CA LEU A 84 -0.94 2.40 9.46
C LEU A 84 -0.37 2.94 10.78
N LYS A 85 0.96 3.07 10.88
CA LYS A 85 1.61 3.66 12.05
C LYS A 85 1.15 5.10 12.34
N LYS A 86 0.79 5.87 11.31
CA LYS A 86 0.20 7.21 11.50
C LYS A 86 -1.23 7.15 12.04
N ALA A 87 -1.97 6.10 11.71
CA ALA A 87 -3.33 5.87 12.22
C ALA A 87 -3.36 5.32 13.65
N GLU A 88 -2.27 4.69 14.10
CA GLU A 88 -2.11 4.21 15.49
C GLU A 88 -1.71 5.31 16.48
N LYS A 89 -1.26 6.48 15.97
CA LYS A 89 -0.87 7.64 16.79
C LYS A 89 -2.08 8.47 17.17
#